data_AF-A0A081SHJ9-F1
#
_entry.id   AF-A0A081SHJ9-F1
#
_cell.length_a   1.000
_cell.length_b   1.000
_cell.length_c   1.000
_cell.angle_alpha   90.00
_cell.angle_beta   90.00
_cell.angle_gamma   90.00
#
_symmetry.space_group_name_H-M   'P 1'
#
loop_
_entity.id
_entity.type
_entity.pdbx_description
1 polymer ?
#
loop_
_entity_poly.entity_id
_entity_poly.type
_entity_poly.pdbx_seq_one_letter_code
_entity_poly.pdbx_strand_id
1 'polypeptide(L)'
;MTIMRPASFAFFFITLFLIAPLYAQSEQATVCFYYKRQNPVNPDAGYTFFIVNNKQASGQFVLRYAPKSKFPYIDLGRPISGVNDVEVAQMLSNRIASFFSDYDRRKLSTPLQFRDLIDIITDGSRVLKQVNLATYGVKDRVLAFDADAADANYMLLKEPNALEAGALYNLVVGSWKTNTAQLDYRERVLKSSVARDLLTSQTIQKAFEIELPSEPQKQELTAEIRALINNTEERATYALIVAALAVLAAGFLGLIIFSELRKRVEQFNKFESRLKHLDIKINRPFYQQASEKDSSSEASSSRTTEYLLARLSALEQKLGVQSGNALMLHNDVAKQIQSLAQQHWHTLQQSTVFSEQPELLGRLQIYFSELFAALPDLDNGLPLKTFIQKHIVPHIDRIDSLFQTEPDAALNTPEVVTNYFKDLMQLLDIKEIDIKQKVSKFDIEKHEKAGVILKTPLDSGTIIKVVRRGFIYNGTVRKAQVVKAE
;
A
#
# COMPACT_ATOMS: atom_id res chain seq x y z
N MET A 1 50.69 20.78 31.36
CA MET A 1 49.77 21.45 32.32
C MET A 1 49.31 22.72 31.63
N THR A 2 48.07 22.96 31.22
CA THR A 2 46.72 22.78 31.82
C THR A 2 45.72 22.79 30.65
N ILE A 3 44.97 21.72 30.35
CA ILE A 3 43.56 21.38 30.68
C ILE A 3 42.47 22.44 30.36
N MET A 4 41.60 22.08 29.38
CA MET A 4 40.15 22.36 29.13
C MET A 4 39.63 23.81 29.12
N ARG A 5 38.72 24.22 28.22
CA ARG A 5 37.39 23.64 27.90
C ARG A 5 36.91 23.90 26.45
N PRO A 6 36.08 23.01 25.87
CA PRO A 6 35.35 23.26 24.62
C PRO A 6 33.95 23.86 24.91
N ALA A 7 33.58 24.94 24.24
CA ALA A 7 32.24 25.54 24.31
C ALA A 7 31.46 25.47 22.98
N SER A 8 31.99 24.82 21.94
CA SER A 8 31.41 24.92 20.59
C SER A 8 30.76 23.63 20.06
N PHE A 9 30.66 22.57 20.87
CA PHE A 9 30.01 21.32 20.48
C PHE A 9 28.51 21.24 20.82
N ALA A 10 27.96 22.28 21.47
CA ALA A 10 26.58 22.25 21.97
C ALA A 10 25.54 22.80 20.98
N PHE A 11 25.92 23.43 19.87
CA PHE A 11 24.96 24.09 18.98
C PHE A 11 24.51 23.24 17.78
N PHE A 12 25.21 22.14 17.46
CA PHE A 12 24.83 21.23 16.37
C PHE A 12 23.93 20.06 16.84
N PHE A 13 23.79 19.87 18.15
CA PHE A 13 22.86 18.89 18.72
C PHE A 13 21.45 19.46 18.97
N ILE A 14 21.24 20.77 18.82
CA ILE A 14 19.94 21.41 19.12
C ILE A 14 19.07 21.53 17.86
N THR A 15 19.64 21.53 16.66
CA THR A 15 18.87 21.61 15.40
C THR A 15 18.45 20.25 14.83
N LEU A 16 18.90 19.13 15.42
CA LEU A 16 18.37 17.78 15.12
C LEU A 16 17.15 17.39 15.98
N PHE A 17 16.70 18.27 16.89
CA PHE A 17 15.52 18.07 17.75
C PHE A 17 14.27 18.82 17.27
N LEU A 18 14.31 19.44 16.09
CA LEU A 18 13.17 20.14 15.48
C LEU A 18 12.68 19.48 14.18
N ILE A 19 13.00 18.20 13.98
CA ILE A 19 12.02 17.32 13.33
C ILE A 19 10.96 17.13 14.40
N ALA A 20 9.87 17.90 14.31
CA ALA A 20 8.65 17.54 15.01
C ALA A 20 8.50 16.04 14.78
N PRO A 21 8.34 15.21 15.83
CA PRO A 21 7.75 13.93 15.56
C PRO A 21 6.45 14.31 14.87
N LEU A 22 6.34 13.97 13.57
CA LEU A 22 5.17 13.25 13.17
C LEU A 22 5.04 12.21 14.27
N TYR A 23 4.28 12.55 15.31
CA TYR A 23 3.59 11.57 16.09
C TYR A 23 2.91 10.80 14.97
N ALA A 24 3.54 9.69 14.56
CA ALA A 24 2.80 8.49 14.34
C ALA A 24 1.86 8.50 15.54
N GLN A 25 0.62 8.95 15.33
CA GLN A 25 -0.45 8.57 16.22
C GLN A 25 -0.24 7.08 16.30
N SER A 26 0.35 6.62 17.41
CA SER A 26 0.53 5.20 17.61
C SER A 26 -0.88 4.68 17.42
N GLU A 27 -1.11 3.91 16.35
CA GLU A 27 -2.44 3.40 16.08
C GLU A 27 -2.91 2.81 17.39
N GLN A 28 -3.96 3.40 17.96
CA GLN A 28 -4.38 3.08 19.32
C GLN A 28 -4.64 1.57 19.33
N ALA A 29 -3.84 0.82 20.10
CA ALA A 29 -3.94 -0.62 20.08
C ALA A 29 -5.38 -0.99 20.44
N THR A 30 -5.95 -1.91 19.68
CA THR A 30 -7.34 -2.31 19.83
C THR A 30 -7.39 -3.69 20.45
N VAL A 31 -8.17 -3.84 21.51
CA VAL A 31 -8.41 -5.10 22.20
C VAL A 31 -9.90 -5.41 22.13
N CYS A 32 -10.25 -6.55 21.55
CA CYS A 32 -11.63 -7.01 21.46
C CYS A 32 -11.85 -8.23 22.34
N PHE A 33 -12.78 -8.12 23.28
CA PHE A 33 -13.30 -9.22 24.08
C PHE A 33 -14.50 -9.83 23.38
N TYR A 34 -14.48 -11.13 23.13
CA TYR A 34 -15.62 -11.87 22.59
C TYR A 34 -16.17 -12.75 23.70
N TYR A 35 -17.48 -12.68 23.94
CA TYR A 35 -18.09 -13.46 25.00
C TYR A 35 -19.42 -14.07 24.58
N LYS A 36 -19.75 -15.21 25.19
CA LYS A 36 -21.02 -15.93 25.03
C LYS A 36 -21.46 -16.50 26.37
N ARG A 37 -22.74 -16.39 26.73
CA ARG A 37 -23.27 -17.06 27.94
C ARG A 37 -23.21 -18.58 27.78
N GLN A 38 -22.74 -19.26 28.81
CA GLN A 38 -22.76 -20.72 28.89
C GLN A 38 -24.19 -21.26 29.00
N ASN A 39 -25.05 -20.51 29.70
CA ASN A 39 -26.47 -20.79 29.79
C ASN A 39 -27.25 -19.47 29.84
N PRO A 40 -28.09 -19.16 28.83
CA PRO A 40 -28.88 -17.93 28.81
C PRO A 40 -29.89 -17.82 29.96
N VAL A 41 -30.32 -18.95 30.51
CA VAL A 41 -31.33 -19.02 31.59
C VAL A 41 -30.68 -18.99 32.97
N ASN A 42 -29.40 -19.38 33.08
CA ASN A 42 -28.68 -19.42 34.34
C ASN A 42 -27.40 -18.57 34.28
N PRO A 43 -27.40 -17.34 34.84
CA PRO A 43 -26.22 -16.48 34.83
C PRO A 43 -25.03 -17.08 35.59
N ASP A 44 -25.27 -17.96 36.56
CA ASP A 44 -24.20 -18.62 37.34
C ASP A 44 -23.41 -19.64 36.51
N ALA A 45 -23.92 -20.06 35.35
CA ALA A 45 -23.18 -20.91 34.42
C ALA A 45 -21.95 -20.19 33.83
N GLY A 46 -21.97 -18.85 33.82
CA GLY A 46 -20.85 -18.02 33.38
C GLY A 46 -20.78 -17.84 31.86
N TYR A 47 -19.58 -17.62 31.34
CA TYR A 47 -19.33 -17.17 29.97
C TYR A 47 -18.15 -17.90 29.31
N THR A 48 -18.24 -18.16 28.02
CA THR A 48 -17.08 -18.41 27.15
C THR A 48 -16.44 -17.09 26.78
N PHE A 49 -15.11 -17.02 26.78
CA PHE A 49 -14.34 -15.84 26.40
C PHE A 49 -13.25 -16.12 25.37
N PHE A 50 -13.05 -15.16 24.47
CA PHE A 50 -11.85 -14.98 23.65
C PHE A 50 -11.39 -13.52 23.73
N ILE A 51 -10.09 -13.27 23.60
CA ILE A 51 -9.50 -11.93 23.57
C ILE A 51 -8.58 -11.86 22.37
N VAL A 52 -8.73 -10.82 21.56
CA VAL A 52 -7.86 -10.55 20.41
C VAL A 52 -7.35 -9.13 20.50
N ASN A 53 -6.06 -8.95 20.25
CA ASN A 53 -5.48 -7.63 20.02
C ASN A 53 -4.73 -7.59 18.68
N ASN A 54 -4.02 -6.49 18.40
CA ASN A 54 -3.25 -6.34 17.15
C ASN A 54 -2.13 -7.38 16.96
N LYS A 55 -1.73 -8.12 18.00
CA LYS A 55 -0.56 -9.03 17.98
C LYS A 55 -0.92 -10.50 18.14
N GLN A 56 -1.95 -10.82 18.92
CA GLN A 56 -2.25 -12.18 19.35
C GLN A 56 -3.73 -12.39 19.65
N ALA A 57 -4.14 -13.67 19.65
CA ALA A 57 -5.43 -14.13 20.13
C ALA A 57 -5.23 -15.08 21.32
N SER A 58 -6.14 -15.01 22.30
CA SER A 58 -6.20 -15.98 23.37
C SER A 58 -6.83 -17.28 22.87
N GLY A 59 -6.40 -18.43 23.41
CA GLY A 59 -7.24 -19.62 23.37
C GLY A 59 -8.54 -19.41 24.15
N GLN A 60 -9.55 -20.24 23.88
CA GLN A 60 -10.83 -20.24 24.61
C GLN A 60 -10.59 -20.45 26.11
N PHE A 61 -11.31 -19.68 26.93
CA PHE A 61 -11.41 -19.97 28.37
C PHE A 61 -12.83 -19.68 28.85
N VAL A 62 -13.26 -20.41 29.88
CA VAL A 62 -14.59 -20.28 30.46
C VAL A 62 -14.45 -19.51 31.78
N LEU A 63 -15.24 -18.46 31.95
CA LEU A 63 -15.42 -17.77 33.21
C LEU A 63 -16.67 -18.32 33.89
N ARG A 64 -16.59 -18.65 35.19
CA ARG A 64 -17.73 -19.04 36.03
C ARG A 64 -17.84 -18.13 37.24
N TYR A 65 -18.99 -18.16 37.91
CA TYR A 65 -19.20 -17.41 39.15
C TYR A 65 -19.08 -18.30 40.37
N ALA A 66 -18.32 -17.84 41.37
CA ALA A 66 -18.25 -18.52 42.65
C ALA A 66 -19.63 -18.51 43.34
N PRO A 67 -20.13 -19.65 43.89
CA PRO A 67 -21.50 -19.75 44.39
C PRO A 67 -21.86 -18.74 45.49
N LYS A 68 -20.90 -18.36 46.35
CA LYS A 68 -21.10 -17.47 47.50
C LYS A 68 -20.74 -16.01 47.21
N SER A 69 -19.55 -15.75 46.68
CA SER A 69 -19.06 -14.38 46.43
C SER A 69 -19.54 -13.80 45.10
N LYS A 70 -20.08 -14.65 44.20
CA LYS A 70 -20.40 -14.31 42.80
C LYS A 70 -19.20 -13.66 42.09
N PHE A 71 -17.99 -14.02 42.50
CA PHE A 71 -16.76 -13.55 41.88
C PHE A 71 -16.47 -14.35 40.61
N PRO A 72 -16.19 -13.70 39.45
CA PRO A 72 -15.85 -14.42 38.22
C PRO A 72 -14.45 -15.04 38.32
N TYR A 73 -14.34 -16.31 37.94
CA TYR A 73 -13.08 -17.07 37.92
C TYR A 73 -12.92 -17.88 36.64
N ILE A 74 -11.68 -18.12 36.21
CA ILE A 74 -11.40 -19.00 35.08
C ILE A 74 -11.61 -20.46 35.52
N ASP A 75 -12.50 -21.18 34.83
CA ASP A 75 -12.72 -22.60 35.06
C ASP A 75 -11.52 -23.41 34.54
N LEU A 76 -10.81 -24.04 35.47
CA LEU A 76 -9.67 -24.92 35.20
C LEU A 76 -10.06 -26.41 35.29
N GLY A 77 -11.35 -26.73 35.40
CA GLY A 77 -11.85 -28.10 35.54
C GLY A 77 -11.57 -28.75 36.91
N ARG A 78 -11.25 -27.94 37.94
CA ARG A 78 -10.97 -28.41 39.31
C ARG A 78 -12.17 -28.12 40.24
N PRO A 79 -12.43 -28.98 41.26
CA PRO A 79 -13.54 -28.77 42.19
C PRO A 79 -13.43 -27.44 42.96
N ILE A 80 -14.58 -26.80 43.18
CA ILE A 80 -14.77 -25.38 43.58
C ILE A 80 -14.54 -25.14 45.08
N SER A 81 -14.34 -26.19 45.89
CA SER A 81 -14.11 -26.07 47.33
C SER A 81 -12.73 -25.48 47.62
N GLY A 82 -12.67 -24.17 47.88
CA GLY A 82 -11.46 -23.48 48.35
C GLY A 82 -10.84 -22.46 47.39
N VAL A 83 -11.58 -22.00 46.37
CA VAL A 83 -11.09 -20.97 45.45
C VAL A 83 -10.82 -19.66 46.19
N ASN A 84 -9.54 -19.25 46.22
CA ASN A 84 -9.12 -17.98 46.81
C ASN A 84 -9.28 -16.86 45.77
N ASP A 85 -10.17 -15.91 46.04
CA ASP A 85 -10.49 -14.79 45.13
C ASP A 85 -9.24 -14.00 44.70
N VAL A 86 -8.21 -13.92 45.56
CA VAL A 86 -6.95 -13.23 45.26
C VAL A 86 -6.13 -13.98 44.20
N GLU A 87 -6.02 -15.30 44.34
CA GLU A 87 -5.29 -16.15 43.38
C GLU A 87 -5.97 -16.13 42.01
N VAL A 88 -7.30 -16.20 42.01
CA VAL A 88 -8.12 -16.08 40.80
C VAL A 88 -7.97 -14.72 40.13
N ALA A 89 -8.06 -13.63 40.89
CA ALA A 89 -7.87 -12.28 40.37
C ALA A 89 -6.49 -12.13 39.72
N GLN A 90 -5.47 -12.76 40.31
CA GLN A 90 -4.12 -12.75 39.76
C GLN A 90 -3.99 -13.59 38.48
N MET A 91 -4.67 -14.74 38.39
CA MET A 91 -4.73 -15.53 37.15
C MET A 91 -5.43 -14.77 36.02
N LEU A 92 -6.57 -14.14 36.32
CA LEU A 92 -7.32 -13.32 35.36
C LEU A 92 -6.50 -12.09 34.92
N SER A 93 -5.85 -11.41 35.87
CA SER A 93 -4.92 -10.32 35.60
C SER A 93 -3.81 -10.76 34.65
N ASN A 94 -3.15 -11.89 34.92
CA ASN A 94 -2.07 -12.39 34.07
C ASN A 94 -2.56 -12.75 32.67
N ARG A 95 -3.80 -13.27 32.55
CA ARG A 95 -4.39 -13.65 31.28
C ARG A 95 -4.77 -12.44 30.42
N ILE A 96 -5.31 -11.38 31.03
CA ILE A 96 -5.81 -10.20 30.31
C ILE A 96 -4.70 -9.16 30.09
N ALA A 97 -3.80 -8.96 31.06
CA ALA A 97 -2.82 -7.87 31.02
C ALA A 97 -1.89 -7.91 29.79
N SER A 98 -1.59 -9.11 29.27
CA SER A 98 -0.73 -9.26 28.08
C SER A 98 -1.37 -8.76 26.78
N PHE A 99 -2.69 -8.47 26.78
CA PHE A 99 -3.40 -7.98 25.61
C PHE A 99 -3.44 -6.46 25.52
N PHE A 100 -3.23 -5.75 26.63
CA PHE A 100 -3.18 -4.29 26.67
C PHE A 100 -1.76 -3.77 26.38
N SER A 101 -1.66 -2.62 25.71
CA SER A 101 -0.37 -1.97 25.38
C SER A 101 0.23 -1.25 26.60
N ASP A 102 -0.61 -0.54 27.35
CA ASP A 102 -0.29 0.14 28.61
C ASP A 102 -1.23 -0.40 29.71
N TYR A 103 -0.72 -1.28 30.58
CA TYR A 103 -1.47 -1.86 31.71
C TYR A 103 -0.88 -1.41 33.05
N ASP A 104 -1.58 -0.52 33.77
CA ASP A 104 -1.22 -0.16 35.14
C ASP A 104 -1.71 -1.25 36.12
N ARG A 105 -0.79 -2.15 36.49
CA ARG A 105 -1.04 -3.24 37.45
C ARG A 105 -1.60 -2.79 38.80
N ARG A 106 -1.48 -1.50 39.16
CA ARG A 106 -1.99 -0.97 40.44
C ARG A 106 -3.50 -0.69 40.40
N LYS A 107 -4.07 -0.42 39.22
CA LYS A 107 -5.48 0.02 39.05
C LYS A 107 -6.48 -1.13 38.90
N LEU A 108 -6.02 -2.31 38.49
CA LEU A 108 -6.76 -3.57 38.48
C LEU A 108 -6.04 -4.55 39.42
N SER A 109 -6.15 -4.30 40.73
CA SER A 109 -5.37 -5.00 41.76
C SER A 109 -6.23 -5.74 42.78
N THR A 110 -7.54 -5.52 42.79
CA THR A 110 -8.47 -6.15 43.74
C THR A 110 -9.51 -7.01 43.01
N PRO A 111 -10.00 -8.10 43.64
CA PRO A 111 -11.07 -8.92 43.07
C PRO A 111 -12.30 -8.09 42.65
N LEU A 112 -12.74 -7.13 43.48
CA LEU A 112 -13.88 -6.26 43.14
C LEU A 112 -13.70 -5.50 41.82
N GLN A 113 -12.52 -4.94 41.57
CA GLN A 113 -12.22 -4.23 40.31
C GLN A 113 -12.24 -5.17 39.09
N PHE A 114 -11.80 -6.43 39.26
CA PHE A 114 -11.89 -7.43 38.20
C PHE A 114 -13.32 -7.84 37.91
N ARG A 115 -14.15 -7.94 38.95
CA ARG A 115 -15.58 -8.17 38.77
C ARG A 115 -16.23 -7.02 38.00
N ASP A 116 -15.98 -5.77 38.42
CA ASP A 116 -16.54 -4.59 37.76
C ASP A 116 -16.09 -4.51 36.28
N LEU A 117 -14.84 -4.85 35.98
CA LEU A 117 -14.32 -4.97 34.61
C LEU A 117 -15.14 -5.97 33.78
N ILE A 118 -15.35 -7.19 34.30
CA ILE A 118 -16.09 -8.24 33.59
C ILE A 118 -17.56 -7.85 33.41
N ASP A 119 -18.17 -7.24 34.43
CA ASP A 119 -19.55 -6.78 34.35
C ASP A 119 -19.71 -5.67 33.29
N ILE A 120 -18.77 -4.72 33.22
CA ILE A 120 -18.74 -3.68 32.17
C ILE A 120 -18.57 -4.30 30.77
N ILE A 121 -17.70 -5.29 30.61
CA ILE A 121 -17.48 -5.97 29.33
C ILE A 121 -18.73 -6.75 28.90
N THR A 122 -19.36 -7.46 29.84
CA THR A 122 -20.49 -8.38 29.57
C THR A 122 -21.88 -7.74 29.66
N ASP A 123 -21.96 -6.44 29.96
CA ASP A 123 -23.23 -5.71 29.94
C ASP A 123 -23.89 -5.72 28.55
N GLY A 124 -24.90 -6.58 28.39
CA GLY A 124 -25.44 -7.00 27.09
C GLY A 124 -26.51 -6.05 26.56
N SER A 125 -26.24 -5.42 25.42
CA SER A 125 -27.24 -4.63 24.68
C SER A 125 -26.95 -4.48 23.17
N ARG A 126 -25.73 -4.76 22.71
CA ARG A 126 -25.29 -4.60 21.32
C ARG A 126 -24.35 -5.73 20.92
N VAL A 127 -24.39 -6.11 19.64
CA VAL A 127 -23.48 -7.12 19.04
C VAL A 127 -22.03 -6.70 19.20
N LEU A 128 -21.70 -5.45 18.90
CA LEU A 128 -20.38 -4.87 19.13
C LEU A 128 -20.53 -3.54 19.86
N LYS A 129 -19.81 -3.38 20.96
CA LYS A 129 -19.75 -2.12 21.72
C LYS A 129 -18.31 -1.69 21.99
N GLN A 130 -18.09 -0.39 22.03
CA GLN A 130 -16.85 0.17 22.56
C GLN A 130 -16.99 0.37 24.07
N VAL A 131 -16.02 -0.13 24.81
CA VAL A 131 -15.98 -0.09 26.26
C VAL A 131 -14.93 0.93 26.70
N ASN A 132 -15.31 1.84 27.60
CA ASN A 132 -14.37 2.78 28.17
C ASN A 132 -13.74 2.19 29.45
N LEU A 133 -12.46 1.82 29.36
CA LEU A 133 -11.68 1.32 30.49
C LEU A 133 -10.61 2.32 30.98
N ALA A 134 -10.73 3.60 30.62
CA ALA A 134 -9.76 4.63 31.01
C ALA A 134 -9.65 4.80 32.54
N THR A 135 -10.73 4.56 33.28
CA THR A 135 -10.76 4.56 34.75
C THR A 135 -9.79 3.54 35.36
N TYR A 136 -9.53 2.44 34.66
CA TYR A 136 -8.58 1.39 35.04
C TYR A 136 -7.18 1.62 34.45
N GLY A 137 -6.92 2.78 33.85
CA GLY A 137 -5.62 3.12 33.26
C GLY A 137 -5.34 2.47 31.91
N VAL A 138 -6.33 1.82 31.30
CA VAL A 138 -6.21 1.26 29.94
C VAL A 138 -6.45 2.38 28.92
N LYS A 139 -5.43 2.69 28.13
CA LYS A 139 -5.50 3.69 27.05
C LYS A 139 -5.89 3.09 25.70
N ASP A 140 -5.94 1.78 25.60
CA ASP A 140 -6.29 1.05 24.38
C ASP A 140 -7.75 1.27 24.00
N ARG A 141 -8.04 1.10 22.70
CA ARG A 141 -9.43 1.03 22.23
C ARG A 141 -9.97 -0.35 22.59
N VAL A 142 -10.89 -0.41 23.54
CA VAL A 142 -11.47 -1.68 23.99
C VAL A 142 -12.84 -1.88 23.37
N LEU A 143 -13.03 -3.04 22.74
CA LEU A 143 -14.29 -3.47 22.14
C LEU A 143 -14.79 -4.73 22.85
N ALA A 144 -16.10 -4.92 22.89
CA ALA A 144 -16.73 -6.13 23.37
C ALA A 144 -17.76 -6.62 22.33
N PHE A 145 -17.59 -7.86 21.91
CA PHE A 145 -18.45 -8.57 20.97
C PHE A 145 -19.31 -9.57 21.73
N ASP A 146 -20.62 -9.35 21.74
CA ASP A 146 -21.62 -10.20 22.38
C ASP A 146 -22.13 -11.24 21.37
N ALA A 147 -21.72 -12.49 21.56
CA ALA A 147 -22.10 -13.59 20.68
C ALA A 147 -23.58 -13.96 20.81
N ASP A 148 -24.20 -13.79 21.98
CA ASP A 148 -25.63 -14.06 22.15
C ASP A 148 -26.47 -13.01 21.39
N ALA A 149 -26.05 -11.74 21.45
CA ALA A 149 -26.64 -10.68 20.64
C ALA A 149 -26.39 -10.90 19.13
N ALA A 150 -25.21 -11.40 18.75
CA ALA A 150 -24.88 -11.73 17.37
C ALA A 150 -25.74 -12.89 16.84
N ASP A 151 -25.95 -13.93 17.66
CA ASP A 151 -26.84 -15.05 17.35
C ASP A 151 -28.29 -14.57 17.11
N ALA A 152 -28.77 -13.61 17.90
CA ALA A 152 -30.09 -13.01 17.74
C ALA A 152 -30.19 -12.05 16.52
N ASN A 153 -29.08 -11.43 16.10
CA ASN A 153 -29.03 -10.40 15.05
C ASN A 153 -28.08 -10.79 13.90
N TYR A 154 -28.16 -12.04 13.45
CA TYR A 154 -27.22 -12.64 12.49
C TYR A 154 -27.12 -11.88 11.14
N MET A 155 -28.13 -11.10 10.77
CA MET A 155 -28.13 -10.27 9.56
C MET A 155 -26.98 -9.24 9.55
N LEU A 156 -26.55 -8.73 10.71
CA LEU A 156 -25.43 -7.80 10.84
C LEU A 156 -24.07 -8.43 10.51
N LEU A 157 -24.00 -9.76 10.44
CA LEU A 157 -22.79 -10.52 10.10
C LEU A 157 -22.70 -10.82 8.61
N LYS A 158 -23.76 -10.56 7.82
CA LYS A 158 -23.83 -10.92 6.40
C LYS A 158 -22.97 -9.98 5.54
N GLU A 159 -22.94 -8.69 5.87
CA GLU A 159 -22.24 -7.66 5.09
C GLU A 159 -20.77 -7.55 5.55
N PRO A 160 -19.77 -7.84 4.69
CA PRO A 160 -18.35 -7.81 5.08
C PRO A 160 -17.85 -6.42 5.47
N ASN A 161 -18.57 -5.36 5.09
CA ASN A 161 -18.22 -3.98 5.45
C ASN A 161 -18.82 -3.54 6.79
N ALA A 162 -19.69 -4.34 7.40
CA ALA A 162 -20.23 -4.05 8.73
C ALA A 162 -19.15 -4.18 9.82
N LEU A 163 -19.28 -3.39 10.89
CA LEU A 163 -18.30 -3.39 11.98
C LEU A 163 -18.30 -4.73 12.73
N GLU A 164 -19.47 -5.32 12.90
CA GLU A 164 -19.71 -6.62 13.52
C GLU A 164 -19.08 -7.75 12.69
N ALA A 165 -19.25 -7.71 11.36
CA ALA A 165 -18.61 -8.64 10.44
C ALA A 165 -17.08 -8.53 10.52
N GLY A 166 -16.55 -7.30 10.53
CA GLY A 166 -15.12 -7.07 10.71
C GLY A 166 -14.57 -7.54 12.06
N ALA A 167 -15.34 -7.39 13.14
CA ALA A 167 -14.95 -7.95 14.44
C ALA A 167 -14.89 -9.49 14.39
N LEU A 168 -15.92 -10.14 13.82
CA LEU A 168 -15.93 -11.59 13.65
C LEU A 168 -14.76 -12.07 12.76
N TYR A 169 -14.45 -11.34 11.69
CA TYR A 169 -13.30 -11.65 10.83
C TYR A 169 -11.98 -11.58 11.60
N ASN A 170 -11.78 -10.54 12.41
CA ASN A 170 -10.57 -10.38 13.22
C ASN A 170 -10.39 -11.48 14.27
N LEU A 171 -11.49 -12.03 14.81
CA LEU A 171 -11.45 -13.25 15.61
C LEU A 171 -10.92 -14.45 14.82
N VAL A 172 -11.42 -14.65 13.60
CA VAL A 172 -11.03 -15.77 12.73
C VAL A 172 -9.57 -15.66 12.28
N VAL A 173 -9.10 -14.44 12.00
CA VAL A 173 -7.71 -14.18 11.62
C VAL A 173 -6.76 -14.28 12.84
N GLY A 174 -7.28 -14.11 14.05
CA GLY A 174 -6.51 -14.20 15.30
C GLY A 174 -5.67 -12.96 15.61
N SER A 175 -5.91 -11.85 14.93
CA SER A 175 -5.30 -10.54 15.20
C SER A 175 -6.21 -9.43 14.72
N TRP A 176 -6.23 -8.31 15.45
CA TRP A 176 -7.05 -7.15 15.10
C TRP A 176 -6.40 -6.29 14.02
N LYS A 177 -7.08 -6.11 12.89
CA LYS A 177 -6.67 -5.28 11.76
C LYS A 177 -7.81 -4.34 11.35
N THR A 178 -7.51 -3.05 11.32
CA THR A 178 -8.48 -1.98 11.06
C THR A 178 -8.79 -1.78 9.56
N ASN A 179 -7.85 -2.11 8.67
CA ASN A 179 -7.93 -1.80 7.24
C ASN A 179 -7.53 -3.00 6.35
N THR A 180 -8.31 -4.07 6.34
CA THR A 180 -8.12 -5.16 5.38
C THR A 180 -9.35 -5.32 4.50
N ALA A 181 -9.14 -5.36 3.18
CA ALA A 181 -10.17 -5.79 2.24
C ALA A 181 -10.56 -7.24 2.57
N GLN A 182 -11.78 -7.45 3.08
CA GLN A 182 -12.24 -8.75 3.56
C GLN A 182 -12.77 -9.62 2.41
N LEU A 183 -11.99 -9.73 1.33
CA LEU A 183 -12.38 -10.44 0.10
C LEU A 183 -12.68 -11.94 0.37
N ASP A 184 -12.06 -12.51 1.40
CA ASP A 184 -12.21 -13.91 1.80
C ASP A 184 -13.06 -14.10 3.08
N TYR A 185 -13.79 -13.06 3.51
CA TYR A 185 -14.58 -13.05 4.76
C TYR A 185 -15.45 -14.31 4.93
N ARG A 186 -16.34 -14.54 3.97
CA ARG A 186 -17.31 -15.64 4.00
C ARG A 186 -16.62 -17.00 4.11
N GLU A 187 -15.59 -17.22 3.29
CA GLU A 187 -14.86 -18.48 3.26
C GLU A 187 -14.17 -18.76 4.61
N ARG A 188 -13.49 -17.74 5.17
CA ARG A 188 -12.79 -17.87 6.44
C ARG A 188 -13.74 -18.13 7.60
N VAL A 189 -14.84 -17.38 7.70
CA VAL A 189 -15.80 -17.56 8.79
C VAL A 189 -16.45 -18.94 8.73
N LEU A 190 -16.83 -19.41 7.53
CA LEU A 190 -17.43 -20.74 7.36
C LEU A 190 -16.47 -21.89 7.74
N LYS A 191 -15.17 -21.73 7.47
CA LYS A 191 -14.15 -22.76 7.75
C LYS A 191 -13.57 -22.70 9.16
N SER A 192 -13.75 -21.59 9.89
CA SER A 192 -13.13 -21.37 11.20
C SER A 192 -13.78 -22.19 12.31
N SER A 193 -12.98 -22.97 13.04
CA SER A 193 -13.42 -23.64 14.27
C SER A 193 -13.71 -22.62 15.37
N VAL A 194 -12.88 -21.58 15.52
CA VAL A 194 -13.03 -20.53 16.54
C VAL A 194 -14.35 -19.78 16.39
N ALA A 195 -14.79 -19.53 15.16
CA ALA A 195 -16.09 -18.91 14.90
C ALA A 195 -17.25 -19.83 15.34
N ARG A 196 -17.14 -21.15 15.10
CA ARG A 196 -18.15 -22.14 15.50
C ARG A 196 -18.16 -22.42 17.00
N ASP A 197 -17.02 -22.24 17.66
CA ASP A 197 -16.92 -22.34 19.12
C ASP A 197 -17.57 -21.13 19.81
N LEU A 198 -17.59 -19.97 19.14
CA LEU A 198 -18.23 -18.75 19.62
C LEU A 198 -19.71 -18.64 19.22
N LEU A 199 -20.07 -18.82 17.94
CA LEU A 199 -21.43 -18.68 17.42
C LEU A 199 -22.03 -20.04 17.09
N THR A 200 -23.36 -20.16 17.12
CA THR A 200 -23.96 -21.46 16.73
C THR A 200 -23.74 -21.75 15.24
N SER A 201 -23.56 -23.03 14.90
CA SER A 201 -23.46 -23.46 13.50
C SER A 201 -24.64 -22.98 12.66
N GLN A 202 -25.85 -22.93 13.23
CA GLN A 202 -27.05 -22.45 12.57
C GLN A 202 -26.99 -20.94 12.28
N THR A 203 -26.48 -20.13 13.22
CA THR A 203 -26.26 -18.69 13.02
C THR A 203 -25.30 -18.43 11.86
N ILE A 204 -24.17 -19.13 11.85
CA ILE A 204 -23.16 -18.98 10.80
C ILE A 204 -23.74 -19.40 9.44
N GLN A 205 -24.51 -20.48 9.40
CA GLN A 205 -25.21 -20.91 8.20
C GLN A 205 -26.19 -19.84 7.73
N LYS A 206 -27.11 -19.38 8.60
CA LYS A 206 -28.11 -18.34 8.25
C LYS A 206 -27.50 -17.01 7.81
N ALA A 207 -26.38 -16.59 8.40
CA ALA A 207 -25.69 -15.37 8.02
C ALA A 207 -25.15 -15.42 6.57
N PHE A 208 -24.85 -16.63 6.06
CA PHE A 208 -24.27 -16.84 4.73
C PHE A 208 -25.12 -17.75 3.82
N GLU A 209 -26.34 -18.05 4.24
CA GLU A 209 -27.34 -18.70 3.42
C GLU A 209 -27.70 -17.76 2.27
N ILE A 210 -27.60 -18.29 1.06
CA ILE A 210 -28.12 -17.62 -0.12
C ILE A 210 -29.63 -17.73 0.02
N GLU A 211 -30.31 -16.62 0.26
CA GLU A 211 -31.76 -16.54 0.07
C GLU A 211 -32.04 -16.90 -1.39
N LEU A 212 -32.32 -18.18 -1.65
CA LEU A 212 -32.95 -18.59 -2.89
C LEU A 212 -34.32 -17.91 -2.87
N PRO A 213 -34.64 -17.02 -3.82
CA PRO A 213 -35.97 -16.46 -3.88
C PRO A 213 -36.96 -17.62 -4.02
N SER A 214 -38.00 -17.58 -3.17
CA SER A 214 -39.12 -18.50 -3.18
C SER A 214 -39.66 -18.69 -4.61
N GLU A 215 -39.80 -19.95 -5.00
CA GLU A 215 -40.38 -20.51 -6.24
C GLU A 215 -40.50 -19.57 -7.47
N PRO A 216 -39.77 -19.84 -8.57
CA PRO A 216 -40.07 -19.16 -9.82
C PRO A 216 -41.47 -19.59 -10.28
N GLN A 217 -42.37 -18.62 -10.47
CA GLN A 217 -43.53 -18.81 -11.33
C GLN A 217 -43.01 -19.33 -12.68
N LYS A 218 -43.41 -20.54 -13.07
CA LYS A 218 -43.11 -21.10 -14.39
C LYS A 218 -43.67 -20.16 -15.47
N GLN A 219 -42.81 -19.30 -16.02
CA GLN A 219 -43.05 -18.72 -17.34
C GLN A 219 -42.75 -19.80 -18.37
N GLU A 220 -43.77 -20.24 -19.10
CA GLU A 220 -43.59 -21.13 -20.25
C GLU A 220 -42.76 -20.40 -21.31
N LEU A 221 -41.54 -20.87 -21.53
CA LEU A 221 -40.67 -20.42 -22.61
C LEU A 221 -41.31 -20.73 -23.97
N THR A 222 -41.69 -19.67 -24.69
CA THR A 222 -42.17 -19.70 -26.07
C THR A 222 -41.13 -20.32 -27.01
N ALA A 223 -41.61 -20.94 -28.10
CA ALA A 223 -40.78 -21.68 -29.05
C ALA A 223 -39.64 -20.85 -29.65
N GLU A 224 -39.80 -19.54 -29.75
CA GLU A 224 -38.78 -18.60 -30.23
C GLU A 224 -37.58 -18.49 -29.28
N ILE A 225 -37.81 -18.50 -27.96
CA ILE A 225 -36.71 -18.45 -26.98
C ILE A 225 -35.97 -19.79 -26.95
N ARG A 226 -36.67 -20.92 -27.13
CA ARG A 226 -36.00 -22.23 -27.28
C ARG A 226 -35.14 -22.30 -28.55
N ALA A 227 -35.61 -21.75 -29.66
CA ALA A 227 -34.83 -21.67 -30.89
C ALA A 227 -33.59 -20.77 -30.72
N LEU A 228 -33.72 -19.66 -29.99
CA LEU A 228 -32.61 -18.77 -29.68
C LEU A 228 -31.57 -19.45 -28.78
N ILE A 229 -32.02 -20.15 -27.73
CA ILE A 229 -31.15 -20.90 -26.80
C ILE A 229 -30.39 -21.99 -27.58
N ASN A 230 -31.07 -22.79 -28.39
CA ASN A 230 -30.42 -23.85 -29.17
C ASN A 230 -29.38 -23.30 -30.15
N ASN A 231 -29.64 -22.15 -30.80
CA ASN A 231 -28.67 -21.51 -31.69
C ASN A 231 -27.47 -20.92 -30.92
N THR A 232 -27.70 -20.37 -29.73
CA THR A 232 -26.60 -19.93 -28.85
C THR A 232 -25.79 -21.09 -28.29
N GLU A 233 -26.42 -22.23 -27.98
CA GLU A 233 -25.74 -23.45 -27.54
C GLU A 233 -24.94 -24.09 -28.66
N GLU A 234 -25.45 -24.11 -29.90
CA GLU A 234 -24.69 -24.56 -31.08
C GLU A 234 -23.45 -23.68 -31.28
N ARG A 235 -23.60 -22.35 -31.25
CA ARG A 235 -22.48 -21.40 -31.39
C ARG A 235 -21.47 -21.53 -30.24
N ALA A 236 -21.94 -21.72 -29.01
CA ALA A 236 -21.06 -21.94 -27.86
C ALA A 236 -20.29 -23.27 -27.98
N THR A 237 -20.93 -24.31 -28.50
CA THR A 237 -20.31 -25.62 -28.75
C THR A 237 -19.24 -25.51 -29.83
N TYR A 238 -19.51 -24.81 -30.93
CA TYR A 238 -18.51 -24.54 -31.98
C TYR A 238 -17.35 -23.68 -31.45
N ALA A 239 -17.62 -22.67 -30.61
CA ALA A 239 -16.59 -21.87 -29.98
C ALA A 239 -15.69 -22.70 -29.05
N LEU A 240 -16.28 -23.63 -28.29
CA LEU A 240 -15.55 -24.58 -27.44
C LEU A 240 -14.68 -25.54 -28.26
N ILE A 241 -15.17 -26.05 -29.38
CA ILE A 241 -14.40 -26.92 -30.27
C ILE A 241 -13.23 -26.16 -30.90
N VAL A 242 -13.44 -24.92 -31.34
CA VAL A 242 -12.37 -24.06 -31.87
C VAL A 242 -11.35 -23.71 -30.81
N ALA A 243 -11.79 -23.41 -29.58
CA ALA A 243 -10.89 -23.17 -28.44
C ALA A 243 -10.07 -24.41 -28.10
N ALA A 244 -10.67 -25.60 -28.10
CA ALA A 244 -9.96 -26.86 -27.86
C ALA A 244 -8.91 -27.14 -28.96
N LEU A 245 -9.25 -26.89 -30.22
CA LEU A 245 -8.30 -27.02 -31.34
C LEU A 245 -7.17 -25.99 -31.26
N ALA A 246 -7.45 -24.76 -30.85
CA ALA A 246 -6.45 -23.72 -30.63
C ALA A 246 -5.50 -24.09 -29.48
N VAL A 247 -6.00 -24.69 -28.40
CA VAL A 247 -5.19 -25.19 -27.28
C VAL A 247 -4.31 -26.36 -27.73
N LEU A 248 -4.82 -27.29 -28.53
CA LEU A 248 -4.03 -28.39 -29.09
C LEU A 248 -2.94 -27.87 -30.04
N ALA A 249 -3.26 -26.90 -30.90
CA ALA A 249 -2.28 -26.27 -31.80
C ALA A 249 -1.21 -25.50 -31.02
N ALA A 250 -1.60 -24.73 -29.99
CA ALA A 250 -0.68 -24.02 -29.12
C ALA A 250 0.19 -24.98 -28.30
N GLY A 251 -0.37 -26.11 -27.83
CA GLY A 251 0.38 -27.17 -27.15
C GLY A 251 1.40 -27.85 -28.06
N PHE A 252 1.02 -28.13 -29.31
CA PHE A 252 1.93 -28.72 -30.30
C PHE A 252 3.06 -27.76 -30.71
N LEU A 253 2.73 -26.48 -30.95
CA LEU A 253 3.72 -25.41 -31.18
C LEU A 253 4.62 -25.21 -29.95
N GLY A 254 4.06 -25.28 -28.74
CA GLY A 254 4.79 -25.23 -27.49
C GLY A 254 5.81 -26.36 -27.35
N LEU A 255 5.45 -27.59 -27.72
CA LEU A 255 6.38 -28.73 -27.71
C LEU A 255 7.55 -28.57 -28.69
N ILE A 256 7.28 -28.02 -29.88
CA ILE A 256 8.32 -27.72 -30.88
C ILE A 256 9.29 -26.67 -30.32
N ILE A 257 8.76 -25.56 -29.80
CA ILE A 257 9.53 -24.46 -29.22
C ILE A 257 10.34 -24.93 -28.00
N PHE A 258 9.78 -25.79 -27.15
CA PHE A 258 10.45 -26.33 -25.97
C PHE A 258 11.61 -27.28 -26.34
N SER A 259 11.46 -28.05 -27.42
CA SER A 259 12.54 -28.91 -27.93
C SER A 259 13.73 -28.09 -28.43
N GLU A 260 13.45 -26.93 -29.03
CA GLU A 260 14.45 -26.01 -29.59
C GLU A 260 15.13 -25.17 -28.50
N LEU A 261 14.38 -24.79 -27.46
CA LEU A 261 14.91 -24.16 -26.24
C LEU A 261 15.86 -25.08 -25.48
N ARG A 262 15.55 -26.39 -25.39
CA ARG A 262 16.42 -27.35 -24.69
C ARG A 262 17.80 -27.47 -25.36
N LYS A 263 17.86 -27.44 -26.70
CA LYS A 263 19.13 -27.40 -27.46
C LYS A 263 19.91 -26.09 -27.23
N ARG A 264 19.22 -24.96 -27.05
CA ARG A 264 19.86 -23.66 -26.76
C ARG A 264 20.38 -23.55 -25.33
N VAL A 265 19.72 -24.17 -24.35
CA VAL A 265 20.18 -24.21 -22.94
C VAL A 265 21.48 -25.00 -22.79
N GLU A 266 21.65 -26.12 -23.50
CA GLU A 266 22.92 -26.86 -23.51
C GLU A 266 24.08 -26.06 -24.12
N GLN A 267 23.80 -25.25 -25.14
CA GLN A 267 24.78 -24.33 -25.70
C GLN A 267 25.10 -23.17 -24.73
N PHE A 268 24.10 -22.69 -23.99
CA PHE A 268 24.27 -21.64 -22.98
C PHE A 268 25.13 -22.08 -21.80
N ASN A 269 24.96 -23.32 -21.31
CA ASN A 269 25.78 -23.88 -20.23
C ASN A 269 27.26 -24.04 -20.66
N LYS A 270 27.52 -24.37 -21.94
CA LYS A 270 28.89 -24.34 -22.50
C LYS A 270 29.47 -22.93 -22.58
N PHE A 271 28.66 -21.90 -22.81
CA PHE A 271 29.09 -20.50 -22.76
C PHE A 271 29.34 -20.01 -21.32
N GLU A 272 28.50 -20.41 -20.35
CA GLU A 272 28.65 -20.02 -18.95
C GLU A 272 29.95 -20.55 -18.33
N SER A 273 30.33 -21.80 -18.64
CA SER A 273 31.62 -22.36 -18.20
C SER A 273 32.85 -21.64 -18.77
N ARG A 274 32.76 -21.15 -20.02
CA ARG A 274 33.82 -20.32 -20.63
C ARG A 274 33.88 -18.92 -20.01
N LEU A 275 32.73 -18.35 -19.66
CA LEU A 275 32.61 -17.07 -18.97
C LEU A 275 33.19 -17.13 -17.56
N LYS A 276 32.89 -18.17 -16.77
CA LYS A 276 33.48 -18.39 -15.43
C LYS A 276 35.01 -18.49 -15.47
N HIS A 277 35.57 -19.11 -16.51
CA HIS A 277 37.02 -19.22 -16.67
C HIS A 277 37.69 -17.89 -17.07
N LEU A 278 36.96 -16.99 -17.76
CA LEU A 278 37.39 -15.63 -18.09
C LEU A 278 37.28 -14.69 -16.89
N ASP A 279 36.22 -14.81 -16.10
CA ASP A 279 35.97 -14.00 -14.90
C ASP A 279 37.06 -14.22 -13.83
N ILE A 280 37.52 -15.46 -13.66
CA ILE A 280 38.66 -15.79 -12.77
C ILE A 280 39.99 -15.21 -13.28
N LYS A 281 40.15 -15.05 -14.61
CA LYS A 281 41.38 -14.53 -15.23
C LYS A 281 41.44 -13.00 -15.21
N ILE A 282 40.28 -12.34 -15.27
CA ILE A 282 40.14 -10.88 -15.32
C ILE A 282 40.12 -10.27 -13.91
N ASN A 283 39.56 -10.95 -12.91
CA ASN A 283 39.39 -10.36 -11.57
C ASN A 283 40.61 -10.51 -10.64
N ARG A 284 41.58 -11.37 -10.97
CA ARG A 284 42.75 -11.62 -10.09
C ARG A 284 43.68 -10.40 -9.88
N PRO A 285 43.89 -9.49 -10.85
CA PRO A 285 44.68 -8.27 -10.64
C PRO A 285 43.93 -7.16 -9.87
N PHE A 286 42.60 -7.16 -9.87
CA PHE A 286 41.78 -6.07 -9.32
C PHE A 286 41.66 -6.14 -7.79
N TYR A 287 41.61 -7.34 -7.20
CA TYR A 287 41.54 -7.51 -5.74
C TYR A 287 42.85 -7.21 -5.00
N GLN A 288 43.99 -7.12 -5.71
CA GLN A 288 45.25 -6.67 -5.11
C GLN A 288 45.37 -5.14 -5.02
N GLN A 289 44.65 -4.39 -5.88
CA GLN A 289 44.69 -2.91 -5.85
C GLN A 289 43.64 -2.29 -4.91
N ALA A 290 42.59 -3.03 -4.54
CA ALA A 290 41.54 -2.54 -3.64
C ALA A 290 41.90 -2.65 -2.13
N SER A 291 43.04 -3.27 -1.77
CA SER A 291 43.49 -3.42 -0.39
C SER A 291 44.40 -2.29 0.12
N GLU A 292 44.80 -1.33 -0.74
CA GLU A 292 45.82 -0.32 -0.40
C GLU A 292 45.32 1.14 -0.38
N LYS A 293 44.02 1.40 -0.40
CA LYS A 293 43.51 2.78 -0.22
C LYS A 293 42.38 2.86 0.79
N ASP A 294 42.75 2.72 2.05
CA ASP A 294 42.13 3.48 3.12
C ASP A 294 42.66 4.92 3.08
N SER A 295 41.77 5.90 2.97
CA SER A 295 41.72 7.12 3.80
C SER A 295 40.95 8.26 3.14
N SER A 296 40.18 8.95 3.99
CA SER A 296 39.59 10.31 3.85
C SER A 296 38.12 10.45 3.40
N SER A 297 37.31 10.72 4.43
CA SER A 297 36.28 11.78 4.56
C SER A 297 35.07 11.84 3.62
N GLU A 298 33.93 11.43 4.18
CA GLU A 298 32.63 12.12 4.23
C GLU A 298 32.33 13.23 3.19
N ALA A 299 31.73 12.83 2.07
CA ALA A 299 30.75 13.65 1.33
C ALA A 299 29.98 12.76 0.33
N SER A 300 28.85 12.18 0.73
CA SER A 300 27.71 11.87 -0.16
C SER A 300 26.68 10.98 0.54
N SER A 301 25.52 11.55 0.89
CA SER A 301 24.35 10.78 1.31
C SER A 301 23.16 10.88 0.33
N SER A 302 23.18 11.83 -0.61
CA SER A 302 22.14 11.94 -1.66
C SER A 302 22.46 11.12 -2.92
N ARG A 303 23.73 11.04 -3.34
CA ARG A 303 24.15 10.19 -4.47
C ARG A 303 23.98 8.70 -4.17
N THR A 304 24.10 8.31 -2.90
CA THR A 304 24.01 6.91 -2.45
C THR A 304 22.58 6.39 -2.51
N THR A 305 21.58 7.23 -2.18
CA THR A 305 20.16 6.85 -2.24
C THR A 305 19.65 6.80 -3.68
N GLU A 306 20.00 7.77 -4.52
CA GLU A 306 19.67 7.73 -5.95
C GLU A 306 20.35 6.55 -6.67
N TYR A 307 21.61 6.26 -6.33
CA TYR A 307 22.33 5.11 -6.86
C TYR A 307 21.71 3.78 -6.40
N LEU A 308 21.31 3.67 -5.14
CA LEU A 308 20.63 2.47 -4.62
C LEU A 308 19.25 2.27 -5.26
N LEU A 309 18.50 3.33 -5.53
CA LEU A 309 17.21 3.27 -6.23
C LEU A 309 17.37 2.87 -7.70
N ALA A 310 18.36 3.42 -8.41
CA ALA A 310 18.69 3.01 -9.77
C ALA A 310 19.19 1.56 -9.85
N ARG A 311 19.88 1.08 -8.80
CA ARG A 311 20.36 -0.30 -8.70
C ARG A 311 19.24 -1.27 -8.34
N LEU A 312 18.26 -0.85 -7.54
CA LEU A 312 17.03 -1.58 -7.25
C LEU A 312 16.16 -1.72 -8.51
N SER A 313 15.95 -0.65 -9.28
CA SER A 313 15.18 -0.72 -10.53
C SER A 313 15.89 -1.58 -11.60
N ALA A 314 17.23 -1.52 -11.67
CA ALA A 314 18.01 -2.41 -12.54
C ALA A 314 17.99 -3.88 -12.08
N LEU A 315 17.87 -4.13 -10.76
CA LEU A 315 17.69 -5.47 -10.19
C LEU A 315 16.28 -6.02 -10.47
N GLU A 316 15.24 -5.19 -10.36
CA GLU A 316 13.86 -5.56 -10.71
C GLU A 316 13.72 -5.96 -12.17
N GLN A 317 14.38 -5.24 -13.10
CA GLN A 317 14.46 -5.64 -14.51
C GLN A 317 15.21 -6.95 -14.73
N LYS A 318 16.32 -7.19 -14.02
CA LYS A 318 17.08 -8.45 -14.12
C LYS A 318 16.34 -9.66 -13.51
N LEU A 319 15.46 -9.42 -12.53
CA LEU A 319 14.62 -10.43 -11.90
C LEU A 319 13.33 -10.72 -12.69
N GLY A 320 13.09 -10.02 -13.80
CA GLY A 320 11.90 -10.22 -14.63
C GLY A 320 10.61 -9.70 -13.98
N VAL A 321 10.72 -8.82 -12.98
CA VAL A 321 9.57 -8.09 -12.44
C VAL A 321 9.18 -7.05 -13.49
N GLN A 322 8.28 -7.41 -14.40
CA GLN A 322 7.66 -6.43 -15.29
C GLN A 322 6.82 -5.49 -14.41
N SER A 323 7.35 -4.31 -14.12
CA SER A 323 6.58 -3.15 -13.68
C SER A 323 5.69 -2.72 -14.85
N GLY A 324 4.59 -3.42 -15.08
CA GLY A 324 3.78 -3.18 -16.26
C GLY A 324 2.71 -4.23 -16.57
N ASN A 325 2.02 -4.76 -15.56
CA ASN A 325 0.69 -5.32 -15.83
C ASN A 325 -0.31 -4.17 -15.83
N ALA A 326 -0.96 -3.98 -16.98
CA ALA A 326 -1.93 -2.94 -17.27
C ALA A 326 -2.83 -2.64 -16.06
N LEU A 327 -2.66 -1.47 -15.46
CA LEU A 327 -3.71 -0.85 -14.68
C LEU A 327 -4.93 -0.77 -15.59
N MET A 328 -6.01 -1.46 -15.25
CA MET A 328 -7.29 -1.30 -15.92
C MET A 328 -7.85 0.08 -15.56
N LEU A 329 -7.36 1.10 -16.27
CA LEU A 329 -7.87 2.46 -16.19
C LEU A 329 -9.20 2.51 -16.94
N HIS A 330 -10.19 3.20 -16.39
CA HIS A 330 -11.50 3.41 -17.01
C HIS A 330 -11.57 4.74 -17.77
N ASN A 331 -10.86 5.76 -17.28
CA ASN A 331 -10.77 7.11 -17.82
C ASN A 331 -9.96 7.14 -19.13
N ASP A 332 -10.56 7.65 -20.20
CA ASP A 332 -9.95 7.65 -21.53
C ASP A 332 -8.73 8.57 -21.64
N VAL A 333 -8.72 9.70 -20.93
CA VAL A 333 -7.55 10.58 -20.87
C VAL A 333 -6.40 9.89 -20.15
N ALA A 334 -6.67 9.18 -19.04
CA ALA A 334 -5.66 8.42 -18.32
C ALA A 334 -5.05 7.30 -19.20
N LYS A 335 -5.88 6.57 -19.96
CA LYS A 335 -5.42 5.57 -20.95
C LYS A 335 -4.55 6.19 -22.04
N GLN A 336 -4.96 7.35 -22.57
CA GLN A 336 -4.20 8.05 -23.61
C GLN A 336 -2.84 8.52 -23.10
N ILE A 337 -2.77 9.07 -21.88
CA ILE A 337 -1.49 9.43 -21.25
C ILE A 337 -0.61 8.18 -21.06
N GLN A 338 -1.20 7.07 -20.59
CA GLN A 338 -0.46 5.81 -20.40
C GLN A 338 0.16 5.33 -21.71
N SER A 339 -0.65 5.24 -22.77
CA SER A 339 -0.22 4.79 -24.08
C SER A 339 0.87 5.70 -24.67
N LEU A 340 0.70 7.01 -24.57
CA LEU A 340 1.65 8.00 -25.06
C LEU A 340 2.98 7.89 -24.31
N ALA A 341 2.95 7.84 -22.98
CA ALA A 341 4.15 7.74 -22.16
C ALA A 341 4.88 6.40 -22.37
N GLN A 342 4.15 5.29 -22.54
CA GLN A 342 4.75 3.99 -22.87
C GLN A 342 5.42 3.98 -24.24
N GLN A 343 4.75 4.55 -25.25
CA GLN A 343 5.30 4.64 -26.60
C GLN A 343 6.60 5.45 -26.61
N HIS A 344 6.60 6.64 -25.99
CA HIS A 344 7.79 7.49 -25.91
C HIS A 344 8.90 6.87 -25.06
N TRP A 345 8.54 6.16 -23.98
CA TRP A 345 9.53 5.42 -23.19
C TRP A 345 10.26 4.36 -24.03
N HIS A 346 9.54 3.60 -24.86
CA HIS A 346 10.17 2.65 -25.79
C HIS A 346 11.07 3.33 -26.82
N THR A 347 10.65 4.48 -27.38
CA THR A 347 11.49 5.25 -28.30
C THR A 347 12.76 5.78 -27.62
N LEU A 348 12.66 6.25 -26.37
CA LEU A 348 13.81 6.72 -25.59
C LEU A 348 14.80 5.59 -25.29
N GLN A 349 14.32 4.39 -24.96
CA GLN A 349 15.17 3.21 -24.75
C GLN A 349 15.97 2.79 -26.00
N GLN A 350 15.43 3.08 -27.19
CA GLN A 350 16.05 2.73 -28.47
C GLN A 350 16.93 3.87 -29.03
N SER A 351 16.90 5.05 -28.42
CA SER A 351 17.67 6.20 -28.88
C SER A 351 19.14 6.05 -28.51
N THR A 352 20.02 6.25 -29.50
CA THR A 352 21.47 6.19 -29.35
C THR A 352 22.01 7.18 -28.31
N VAL A 353 21.33 8.32 -28.11
CA VAL A 353 21.69 9.34 -27.12
C VAL A 353 21.73 8.76 -25.70
N PHE A 354 20.82 7.85 -25.36
CA PHE A 354 20.71 7.28 -24.02
C PHE A 354 21.46 5.96 -23.85
N SER A 355 21.83 5.30 -24.95
CA SER A 355 22.72 4.13 -24.93
C SER A 355 24.10 4.45 -24.33
N GLU A 356 24.58 5.68 -24.51
CA GLU A 356 25.86 6.15 -23.96
C GLU A 356 25.74 6.72 -22.53
N GLN A 357 24.51 6.92 -22.04
CA GLN A 357 24.22 7.52 -20.73
C GLN A 357 23.18 6.70 -19.94
N PRO A 358 23.52 5.48 -19.50
CA PRO A 358 22.58 4.57 -18.86
C PRO A 358 22.02 5.08 -17.52
N GLU A 359 22.79 5.90 -16.80
CA GLU A 359 22.34 6.52 -15.55
C GLU A 359 21.18 7.50 -15.78
N LEU A 360 21.23 8.24 -16.88
CA LEU A 360 20.19 9.21 -17.24
C LEU A 360 18.92 8.46 -17.67
N LEU A 361 19.06 7.38 -18.44
CA LEU A 361 17.95 6.49 -18.78
C LEU A 361 17.30 5.90 -17.52
N GLY A 362 18.09 5.47 -16.53
CA GLY A 362 17.58 4.98 -15.25
C GLY A 362 16.80 6.03 -14.47
N ARG A 363 17.26 7.29 -14.44
CA ARG A 363 16.52 8.39 -13.80
C ARG A 363 15.22 8.72 -14.52
N LEU A 364 15.22 8.73 -15.86
CA LEU A 364 13.99 8.89 -16.64
C LEU A 364 12.99 7.79 -16.31
N GLN A 365 13.43 6.53 -16.20
CA GLN A 365 12.55 5.41 -15.85
C GLN A 365 11.80 5.63 -14.53
N ILE A 366 12.47 6.21 -13.53
CA ILE A 366 11.86 6.56 -12.24
C ILE A 366 10.73 7.57 -12.47
N TYR A 367 10.97 8.64 -13.22
CA TYR A 367 9.97 9.68 -13.46
C TYR A 367 8.79 9.20 -14.32
N PHE A 368 9.02 8.31 -15.28
CA PHE A 368 7.94 7.64 -16.01
C PHE A 368 7.13 6.71 -15.10
N SER A 369 7.79 5.94 -14.23
CA SER A 369 7.12 5.10 -13.23
C SER A 369 6.26 5.90 -12.25
N GLU A 370 6.75 7.05 -11.78
CA GLU A 370 5.99 7.97 -10.93
C GLU A 370 4.74 8.52 -11.64
N LEU A 371 4.86 8.86 -12.93
CA LEU A 371 3.70 9.29 -13.72
C LEU A 371 2.67 8.15 -13.84
N PHE A 372 3.10 6.93 -14.14
CA PHE A 372 2.20 5.77 -14.22
C PHE A 372 1.50 5.49 -12.88
N ALA A 373 2.20 5.64 -11.76
CA ALA A 373 1.63 5.51 -10.43
C ALA A 373 0.62 6.62 -10.07
N ALA A 374 0.69 7.78 -10.73
CA ALA A 374 -0.25 8.88 -10.54
C ALA A 374 -1.52 8.76 -11.39
N LEU A 375 -1.51 8.04 -12.51
CA LEU A 375 -2.68 7.90 -13.40
C LEU A 375 -3.98 7.42 -12.71
N PRO A 376 -3.94 6.54 -11.68
CA PRO A 376 -5.14 6.18 -10.94
C PRO A 376 -5.84 7.37 -10.26
N ASP A 377 -5.13 8.44 -9.92
CA ASP A 377 -5.77 9.65 -9.35
C ASP A 377 -6.76 10.26 -10.36
N LEU A 378 -6.38 10.29 -11.65
CA LEU A 378 -7.25 10.77 -12.72
C LEU A 378 -8.41 9.80 -13.00
N ASP A 379 -8.19 8.50 -12.80
CA ASP A 379 -9.23 7.46 -12.93
C ASP A 379 -10.27 7.55 -11.81
N ASN A 380 -9.83 7.83 -10.59
CA ASN A 380 -10.67 7.95 -9.39
C ASN A 380 -11.33 9.34 -9.24
N GLY A 381 -11.40 10.12 -10.32
CA GLY A 381 -12.19 11.35 -10.38
C GLY A 381 -11.45 12.62 -9.95
N LEU A 382 -10.12 12.64 -9.87
CA LEU A 382 -9.38 13.89 -9.67
C LEU A 382 -9.62 14.82 -10.88
N PRO A 383 -10.00 16.10 -10.68
CA PRO A 383 -10.19 17.03 -11.79
C PRO A 383 -8.92 17.19 -12.62
N LEU A 384 -9.06 17.20 -13.95
CA LEU A 384 -7.94 17.29 -14.91
C LEU A 384 -7.01 18.47 -14.61
N LYS A 385 -7.58 19.64 -14.29
CA LYS A 385 -6.81 20.83 -13.90
C LYS A 385 -5.88 20.56 -12.70
N THR A 386 -6.41 19.91 -11.66
CA THR A 386 -5.64 19.56 -10.45
C THR A 386 -4.60 18.51 -10.77
N PHE A 387 -4.93 17.52 -11.60
CA PHE A 387 -3.99 16.50 -12.04
C PHE A 387 -2.80 17.10 -12.82
N ILE A 388 -3.07 18.02 -13.75
CA ILE A 388 -2.03 18.71 -14.51
C ILE A 388 -1.09 19.47 -13.55
N GLN A 389 -1.66 20.24 -12.61
CA GLN A 389 -0.88 21.04 -11.67
C GLN A 389 -0.04 20.19 -10.71
N LYS A 390 -0.59 19.07 -10.22
CA LYS A 390 0.03 18.23 -9.19
C LYS A 390 1.01 17.20 -9.75
N HIS A 391 0.78 16.70 -10.96
CA HIS A 391 1.52 15.56 -11.51
C HIS A 391 2.22 15.87 -12.84
N ILE A 392 1.51 16.39 -13.85
CA ILE A 392 2.08 16.58 -15.19
C ILE A 392 3.15 17.68 -15.21
N VAL A 393 2.82 18.83 -14.66
CA VAL A 393 3.69 19.99 -14.65
C VAL A 393 4.98 19.71 -13.85
N PRO A 394 4.94 19.10 -12.65
CA PRO A 394 6.13 18.63 -11.95
C PRO A 394 6.90 17.52 -12.69
N HIS A 395 6.22 16.61 -13.40
CA HIS A 395 6.88 15.57 -14.18
C HIS A 395 7.73 16.17 -15.31
N ILE A 396 7.20 17.18 -16.04
CA ILE A 396 7.97 17.91 -17.06
C ILE A 396 9.18 18.59 -16.42
N ASP A 397 9.01 19.31 -15.30
CA ASP A 397 10.10 20.00 -14.62
C ASP A 397 11.22 19.03 -14.17
N ARG A 398 10.85 17.87 -13.61
CA ARG A 398 11.80 16.85 -13.15
C ARG A 398 12.63 16.32 -14.31
N ILE A 399 11.99 16.02 -15.45
CA ILE A 399 12.69 15.55 -16.64
C ILE A 399 13.60 16.66 -17.19
N ASP A 400 13.09 17.90 -17.31
CA ASP A 400 13.89 19.04 -17.77
C ASP A 400 15.13 19.26 -16.89
N SER A 401 15.00 19.12 -15.56
CA SER A 401 16.10 19.28 -14.61
C SER A 401 17.22 18.24 -14.77
N LEU A 402 16.96 17.08 -15.37
CA LEU A 402 18.01 16.08 -15.66
C LEU A 402 19.02 16.57 -16.69
N PHE A 403 18.59 17.47 -17.57
CA PHE A 403 19.40 18.02 -18.64
C PHE A 403 19.98 19.39 -18.29
N GLN A 404 19.74 19.85 -17.07
CA GLN A 404 20.37 21.04 -16.51
C GLN A 404 21.61 20.63 -15.73
N THR A 405 22.76 21.23 -16.05
CA THR A 405 24.00 20.99 -15.31
C THR A 405 24.01 21.65 -13.93
N GLU A 406 23.27 22.76 -13.77
CA GLU A 406 23.14 23.55 -12.55
C GLU A 406 21.70 24.10 -12.44
N PRO A 407 21.20 24.46 -11.23
CA PRO A 407 19.84 24.96 -11.05
C PRO A 407 19.48 26.20 -11.88
N ASP A 408 20.47 27.03 -12.20
CA ASP A 408 20.31 28.24 -13.03
C ASP A 408 20.76 28.01 -14.48
N ALA A 409 21.17 26.80 -14.87
CA ALA A 409 21.63 26.50 -16.21
C ALA A 409 20.49 26.60 -17.24
N ALA A 410 20.85 26.82 -18.50
CA ALA A 410 19.87 26.80 -19.58
C ALA A 410 19.32 25.38 -19.78
N LEU A 411 18.03 25.29 -20.09
CA LEU A 411 17.40 24.04 -20.51
C LEU A 411 18.05 23.51 -21.79
N ASN A 412 18.56 22.29 -21.75
CA ASN A 412 19.17 21.59 -22.90
C ASN A 412 18.51 20.23 -23.14
N THR A 413 17.18 20.23 -23.20
CA THR A 413 16.37 19.02 -23.34
C THR A 413 16.54 18.41 -24.74
N PRO A 414 16.91 17.13 -24.87
CA PRO A 414 17.04 16.46 -26.17
C PRO A 414 15.74 16.50 -26.99
N GLU A 415 15.86 16.47 -28.32
CA GLU A 415 14.71 16.55 -29.23
C GLU A 415 13.69 15.43 -28.98
N VAL A 416 14.15 14.21 -28.72
CA VAL A 416 13.28 13.06 -28.43
C VAL A 416 12.40 13.31 -27.20
N VAL A 417 12.97 13.91 -26.15
CA VAL A 417 12.23 14.28 -24.93
C VAL A 417 11.31 15.48 -25.17
N THR A 418 11.76 16.43 -26.00
CA THR A 418 10.95 17.59 -26.39
C THR A 418 9.70 17.15 -27.17
N ASN A 419 9.80 16.14 -28.02
CA ASN A 419 8.65 15.59 -28.75
C ASN A 419 7.65 14.93 -27.79
N TYR A 420 8.13 14.16 -26.80
CA TYR A 420 7.28 13.62 -25.74
C TYR A 420 6.50 14.73 -25.02
N PHE A 421 7.16 15.83 -24.64
CA PHE A 421 6.46 16.95 -24.01
C PHE A 421 5.43 17.61 -24.92
N LYS A 422 5.74 17.80 -26.21
CA LYS A 422 4.79 18.37 -27.17
C LYS A 422 3.54 17.52 -27.29
N ASP A 423 3.69 16.21 -27.44
CA ASP A 423 2.57 15.29 -27.57
C ASP A 423 1.74 15.24 -26.27
N LEU A 424 2.41 15.21 -25.11
CA LEU A 424 1.75 15.25 -23.81
C LEU A 424 0.98 16.57 -23.58
N MET A 425 1.58 17.70 -23.96
CA MET A 425 0.95 19.02 -23.87
C MET A 425 -0.24 19.14 -24.82
N GLN A 426 -0.12 18.62 -26.05
CA GLN A 426 -1.20 18.61 -27.03
C GLN A 426 -2.38 17.77 -26.54
N LEU A 427 -2.11 16.59 -25.96
CA LEU A 427 -3.14 15.71 -25.41
C LEU A 427 -3.96 16.38 -24.29
N LEU A 428 -3.30 17.23 -23.49
CA LEU A 428 -3.88 17.83 -22.28
C LEU A 428 -4.33 19.29 -22.46
N ASP A 429 -4.30 19.82 -23.69
CA ASP A 429 -4.52 21.23 -24.02
C ASP A 429 -3.68 22.19 -23.14
N ILE A 430 -2.40 21.84 -22.94
CA ILE A 430 -1.42 22.68 -22.27
C ILE A 430 -0.67 23.46 -23.35
N LYS A 431 -0.62 24.79 -23.20
CA LYS A 431 0.14 25.68 -24.10
C LYS A 431 1.39 26.18 -23.40
N GLU A 432 2.56 25.97 -24.01
CA GLU A 432 3.81 26.56 -23.54
C GLU A 432 3.84 28.07 -23.83
N ILE A 433 4.38 28.85 -22.90
CA ILE A 433 4.63 30.29 -23.12
C ILE A 433 5.82 30.42 -24.07
N ASP A 434 5.58 30.94 -25.29
CA ASP A 434 6.62 31.10 -26.31
C ASP A 434 7.64 32.17 -25.91
N ILE A 435 8.91 31.76 -25.76
CA ILE A 435 10.03 32.62 -25.37
C ILE A 435 11.21 32.37 -26.31
N LYS A 436 11.49 33.34 -27.16
CA LYS A 436 12.70 33.35 -27.99
C LYS A 436 13.83 33.98 -27.20
N GLN A 437 14.75 33.16 -26.70
CA GLN A 437 15.92 33.63 -25.95
C GLN A 437 16.70 34.67 -26.76
N LYS A 438 17.18 35.72 -26.09
CA LYS A 438 17.88 36.89 -26.64
C LYS A 438 17.05 37.78 -27.58
N VAL A 439 15.74 37.52 -27.73
CA VAL A 439 14.82 38.30 -28.58
C VAL A 439 13.60 38.79 -27.79
N SER A 440 12.94 37.91 -27.03
CA SER A 440 11.74 38.24 -26.27
C SER A 440 12.04 39.19 -25.10
N LYS A 441 11.14 40.15 -24.86
CA LYS A 441 11.16 41.04 -23.69
C LYS A 441 10.46 40.39 -22.48
N PHE A 442 10.90 40.75 -21.29
CA PHE A 442 10.25 40.37 -20.04
C PHE A 442 8.83 40.95 -19.97
N ASP A 443 7.90 40.14 -19.50
CA ASP A 443 6.46 40.43 -19.42
C ASP A 443 6.02 39.88 -18.07
N ILE A 444 5.56 40.77 -17.18
CA ILE A 444 5.25 40.42 -15.79
C ILE A 444 4.06 39.47 -15.67
N GLU A 445 3.19 39.40 -16.67
CA GLU A 445 2.03 38.50 -16.66
C GLU A 445 2.43 37.06 -16.99
N LYS A 446 3.45 36.89 -17.84
CA LYS A 446 3.89 35.59 -18.38
C LYS A 446 5.19 35.08 -17.78
N HIS A 447 5.98 35.96 -17.17
CA HIS A 447 7.34 35.68 -16.74
C HIS A 447 7.58 35.99 -15.26
N GLU A 448 8.39 35.16 -14.61
CA GLU A 448 8.89 35.32 -13.27
C GLU A 448 10.42 35.52 -13.32
N LYS A 449 10.94 36.48 -12.57
CA LYS A 449 12.37 36.81 -12.56
C LYS A 449 13.13 35.79 -11.71
N ALA A 450 13.92 34.94 -12.36
CA ALA A 450 14.87 34.04 -11.68
C ALA A 450 16.22 34.72 -11.40
N GLY A 451 16.63 35.65 -12.26
CA GLY A 451 17.93 36.31 -12.14
C GLY A 451 18.14 37.45 -13.12
N VAL A 452 19.32 38.08 -13.02
CA VAL A 452 19.74 39.20 -13.87
C VAL A 452 21.18 39.01 -14.31
N ILE A 453 21.50 39.43 -15.54
CA ILE A 453 22.88 39.62 -15.98
C ILE A 453 23.09 41.09 -16.35
N LEU A 454 23.98 41.76 -15.61
CA LEU A 454 24.23 43.21 -15.69
C LEU A 454 25.24 43.62 -16.77
N LYS A 455 25.99 42.66 -17.35
CA LYS A 455 27.03 42.93 -18.35
C LYS A 455 26.75 42.15 -19.63
N THR A 456 25.73 42.58 -20.38
CA THR A 456 25.40 41.98 -21.67
C THR A 456 25.23 43.04 -22.76
N PRO A 457 25.50 42.71 -24.04
CA PRO A 457 25.26 43.62 -25.15
C PRO A 457 23.77 43.70 -25.55
N LEU A 458 22.86 43.11 -24.76
CA LEU A 458 21.43 43.04 -25.05
C LEU A 458 20.69 44.17 -24.36
N ASP A 459 19.61 44.66 -24.98
CA ASP A 459 18.77 45.71 -24.40
C ASP A 459 18.22 45.29 -23.02
N SER A 460 18.14 46.25 -22.09
CA SER A 460 17.56 46.01 -20.76
C SER A 460 16.14 45.40 -20.86
N GLY A 461 15.87 44.43 -19.99
CA GLY A 461 14.62 43.66 -19.98
C GLY A 461 14.53 42.53 -21.01
N THR A 462 15.54 42.30 -21.84
CA THR A 462 15.57 41.17 -22.79
C THR A 462 15.81 39.86 -22.06
N ILE A 463 15.03 38.82 -22.38
CA ILE A 463 15.18 37.49 -21.78
C ILE A 463 16.44 36.83 -22.36
N ILE A 464 17.39 36.49 -21.50
CA ILE A 464 18.65 35.88 -21.88
C ILE A 464 18.52 34.35 -21.92
N LYS A 465 17.91 33.76 -20.90
CA LYS A 465 17.72 32.31 -20.78
C LYS A 465 16.43 31.97 -20.03
N VAL A 466 15.88 30.82 -20.36
CA VAL A 466 14.74 30.21 -19.65
C VAL A 466 15.29 29.14 -18.71
N VAL A 467 15.00 29.30 -17.42
CA VAL A 467 15.41 28.36 -16.35
C VAL A 467 14.31 27.32 -16.12
N ARG A 468 13.04 27.75 -16.21
CA ARG A 468 11.88 26.88 -16.06
C ARG A 468 10.79 27.26 -17.04
N ARG A 469 10.22 26.28 -17.74
CA ARG A 469 9.14 26.50 -18.70
C ARG A 469 7.88 27.05 -18.02
N GLY A 470 7.17 27.91 -18.75
CA GLY A 470 5.87 28.45 -18.37
C GLY A 470 4.77 27.80 -19.19
N PHE A 471 3.60 27.61 -18.57
CA PHE A 471 2.49 26.88 -19.15
C PHE A 471 1.16 27.60 -18.91
N ILE A 472 0.26 27.47 -19.88
CA ILE A 472 -1.13 27.93 -19.81
C ILE A 472 -2.02 26.69 -19.98
N TYR A 473 -2.87 26.40 -19.00
CA TYR A 473 -3.77 25.25 -19.04
C TYR A 473 -5.03 25.54 -18.24
N ASN A 474 -6.21 25.22 -18.77
CA ASN A 474 -7.51 25.36 -18.08
C ASN A 474 -7.68 26.70 -17.33
N GLY A 475 -7.38 27.81 -18.03
CA GLY A 475 -7.47 29.18 -17.49
C GLY A 475 -6.43 29.55 -16.42
N THR A 476 -5.44 28.68 -16.18
CA THR A 476 -4.37 28.88 -15.19
C THR A 476 -3.08 29.21 -15.92
N VAL A 477 -2.39 30.26 -15.49
CA VAL A 477 -1.09 30.65 -16.02
C VAL A 477 -0.03 30.33 -14.98
N ARG A 478 0.88 29.43 -15.32
CA ARG A 478 2.14 29.23 -14.60
C ARG A 478 3.24 29.97 -15.35
N LYS A 479 3.78 31.03 -14.73
CA LYS A 479 4.79 31.89 -15.35
C LYS A 479 6.09 31.12 -15.63
N ALA A 480 6.77 31.47 -16.71
CA ALA A 480 8.10 30.94 -17.00
C ALA A 480 9.15 31.65 -16.14
N GLN A 481 10.09 30.90 -15.57
CA GLN A 481 11.19 31.50 -14.81
C GLN A 481 12.35 31.83 -15.77
N VAL A 482 12.72 33.10 -15.81
CA VAL A 482 13.67 33.62 -16.80
C VAL A 482 14.73 34.49 -16.15
N VAL A 483 15.90 34.53 -16.80
CA VAL A 483 16.97 35.49 -16.49
C VAL A 483 16.95 36.56 -17.56
N LYS A 484 16.94 37.83 -17.14
CA LYS A 484 16.89 38.99 -18.05
C LYS A 484 18.17 39.82 -18.00
N ALA A 485 18.43 40.58 -19.06
CA ALA A 485 19.42 41.64 -19.07
C ALA A 485 18.90 42.82 -18.23
N GLU A 486 19.76 43.45 -17.43
CA GLU A 486 19.48 44.78 -16.85
C GLU A 486 20.53 45.79 -17.30
#